data_AF-A0A7Y1UN63-F1
#
_entry.id   AF-A0A7Y1UN63-F1
#
_cell.length_a   1.000
_cell.length_b   1.000
_cell.length_c   1.000
_cell.angle_alpha   90.00
_cell.angle_beta   90.00
_cell.angle_gamma   90.00
#
_symmetry.space_group_name_H-M   'P 1'
#
loop_
_entity.id
_entity.type
_entity.pdbx_description
1 polymer ?
#
loop_
_entity_poly.entity_id
_entity_poly.type
_entity_poly.pdbx_seq_one_letter_code
_entity_poly.pdbx_strand_id
1 'polypeptide(L)' 'MEPEQTITCVECGGTAHLLSHRPEDDPFEAGDVVAYTCADCNHRLDVVLEEDEEVGEFAGQ' A
#
# COMPACT_ATOMS: atom_id res chain seq x y z
N MET A 1 11.65 -4.41 0.05
CA MET A 1 10.48 -4.46 -0.85
C MET A 1 10.18 -3.07 -1.39
N GLU A 2 9.44 -2.97 -2.48
CA GLU A 2 8.97 -1.68 -3.02
C GLU A 2 7.45 -1.64 -2.93
N PRO A 3 6.85 -0.70 -2.15
CA PRO A 3 5.40 -0.57 -2.08
C PRO A 3 4.83 -0.12 -3.43
N GLU A 4 3.57 -0.48 -3.69
CA GLU A 4 2.88 -0.01 -4.89
C GLU A 4 2.76 1.51 -4.88
N GLN A 5 2.98 2.16 -6.03
CA GLN A 5 2.89 3.62 -6.11
C GLN A 5 1.46 4.15 -5.95
N THR A 6 0.47 3.28 -6.17
CA THR A 6 -0.95 3.61 -6.08
C THR A 6 -1.77 2.46 -5.53
N ILE A 7 -2.78 2.76 -4.71
CA ILE A 7 -3.75 1.80 -4.19
C ILE A 7 -5.17 2.33 -4.36
N THR A 8 -6.16 1.44 -4.22
CA THR A 8 -7.58 1.83 -4.14
C THR A 8 -7.88 2.41 -2.75
N CYS A 9 -8.46 3.61 -2.71
CA CYS A 9 -8.89 4.25 -1.48
C CYS A 9 -10.05 3.47 -0.84
N VAL A 10 -9.89 3.02 0.40
CA VAL A 10 -10.94 2.28 1.14
C VAL A 10 -12.14 3.17 1.50
N GLU A 11 -11.95 4.49 1.59
CA GLU A 11 -13.00 5.43 1.98
C GLU A 11 -13.94 5.79 0.83
N CYS A 12 -13.43 5.91 -0.40
CA CYS A 12 -14.23 6.39 -1.54
C CYS A 12 -14.08 5.57 -2.83
N GLY A 13 -13.20 4.58 -2.87
CA GLY A 13 -12.90 3.79 -4.07
C GLY A 13 -12.06 4.51 -5.14
N GLY A 14 -11.65 5.76 -4.88
CA GLY A 14 -10.77 6.55 -5.75
C GLY A 14 -9.31 6.08 -5.73
N THR A 15 -8.43 6.77 -6.46
CA THR A 15 -7.00 6.42 -6.50
C THR A 15 -6.24 7.16 -5.40
N ALA A 16 -5.47 6.42 -4.60
CA ALA A 16 -4.57 6.98 -3.60
C ALA A 16 -3.11 6.79 -4.00
N HIS A 17 -2.30 7.82 -3.79
CA HIS A 17 -0.90 7.87 -4.21
C HIS A 17 0.02 7.79 -3.00
N LEU A 18 1.11 7.02 -3.14
CA LEU A 18 2.12 6.84 -2.11
C LEU A 18 2.78 8.18 -1.76
N LEU A 19 2.85 8.49 -0.46
CA LEU A 19 3.57 9.64 0.07
C LEU A 19 4.88 9.26 0.75
N SER A 20 4.97 8.05 1.31
CA SER A 20 6.19 7.58 1.97
C SER A 20 7.31 7.36 0.95
N HIS A 21 8.48 7.90 1.25
CA HIS A 21 9.70 7.70 0.46
C HIS A 21 10.85 7.36 1.39
N ARG A 22 11.64 6.36 1.01
CA ARG A 22 12.89 5.98 1.69
C ARG A 22 14.07 5.99 0.72
N PRO A 23 15.30 6.24 1.22
CA PRO A 23 16.52 6.08 0.44
C PRO A 23 16.72 4.64 -0.04
N GLU A 24 17.48 4.45 -1.12
CA GLU A 24 17.77 3.12 -1.68
C GLU A 24 18.54 2.20 -0.70
N ASP A 25 19.37 2.78 0.17
CA ASP A 25 20.14 2.04 1.19
C ASP A 25 19.30 1.60 2.41
N ASP A 26 18.04 2.04 2.52
CA ASP A 26 17.11 1.72 3.61
C ASP A 26 15.75 1.29 3.01
N PRO A 27 15.69 0.10 2.39
CA PRO A 27 14.45 -0.36 1.76
C PRO A 27 13.35 -0.58 2.80
N PHE A 28 12.10 -0.58 2.32
CA PHE A 28 10.98 -0.99 3.17
C PHE A 28 11.06 -2.48 3.51
N GLU A 29 10.57 -2.83 4.69
CA GLU A 29 10.43 -4.19 5.19
C GLU A 29 8.96 -4.49 5.54
N ALA A 30 8.62 -5.76 5.60
CA ALA A 30 7.29 -6.17 6.06
C ALA A 30 7.07 -5.72 7.51
N GLY A 31 5.87 -5.23 7.80
CA GLY A 31 5.51 -4.59 9.06
C GLY A 31 5.74 -3.07 9.08
N ASP A 32 6.47 -2.50 8.12
CA ASP A 32 6.57 -1.03 7.99
C ASP A 32 5.21 -0.41 7.64
N VAL A 33 5.00 0.83 8.09
CA VAL A 33 3.81 1.62 7.75
C VAL A 33 4.16 2.64 6.67
N VAL A 34 3.40 2.61 5.58
CA VAL A 34 3.46 3.60 4.50
C VAL A 34 2.17 4.42 4.42
N ALA A 35 2.30 5.69 4.06
CA ALA A 35 1.17 6.60 3.94
C ALA A 35 0.82 6.83 2.47
N TYR A 36 -0.48 6.84 2.18
CA TYR A 36 -1.06 7.23 0.89
C TYR A 36 -2.04 8.38 1.06
N THR A 37 -2.29 9.16 0.02
CA THR A 37 -3.37 10.15 -0.01
C THR A 37 -4.20 10.04 -1.28
N CYS A 38 -5.52 10.01 -1.11
CA CYS A 38 -6.47 9.92 -2.22
C CYS A 38 -6.58 11.24 -2.98
N ALA A 39 -6.49 11.18 -4.31
CA ALA A 39 -6.67 12.36 -5.16
C ALA A 39 -8.13 12.87 -5.19
N ASP A 40 -9.10 11.98 -4.92
CA ASP A 40 -10.53 12.29 -5.01
C ASP A 40 -11.12 12.84 -3.71
N CYS A 41 -10.85 12.19 -2.57
CA CYS A 41 -11.42 12.55 -1.27
C CYS A 41 -10.42 13.23 -0.33
N ASN A 42 -9.13 13.29 -0.70
CA ASN A 42 -8.04 13.84 0.11
C ASN A 42 -7.88 13.19 1.49
N HIS A 43 -8.43 11.98 1.66
CA HIS A 43 -8.23 11.18 2.87
C HIS A 43 -6.85 10.52 2.83
N ARG A 44 -6.21 10.44 4.00
CA ARG A 44 -4.93 9.78 4.18
C ARG A 44 -5.15 8.35 4.65
N LEU A 45 -4.42 7.41 4.06
CA LEU A 45 -4.44 6.00 4.44
C LEU A 45 -3.05 5.64 4.99
N ASP A 46 -3.01 5.04 6.16
CA ASP A 46 -1.80 4.49 6.77
C ASP A 46 -1.89 2.96 6.63
N VAL A 47 -1.02 2.35 5.81
CA VAL A 47 -1.07 0.94 5.41
C VAL A 47 0.17 0.22 5.91
N VAL A 48 -0.02 -0.92 6.55
CA VAL A 48 1.07 -1.82 6.96
C VAL A 48 1.49 -2.65 5.74
N LEU A 49 2.78 -2.70 5.44
CA LEU A 49 3.31 -3.57 4.39
C LEU A 49 3.30 -5.01 4.87
N GLU A 50 2.62 -5.87 4.12
CA GLU A 50 2.60 -7.30 4.39
C GLU A 50 3.74 -7.98 3.62
N GLU A 51 4.20 -9.14 4.09
CA GLU A 51 5.09 -9.97 3.27
C GLU A 51 4.37 -10.30 1.96
N ASP A 52 5.09 -10.41 0.84
CA ASP A 52 4.50 -10.88 -0.42
C ASP A 52 3.96 -12.30 -0.22
N GLU A 53 2.71 -12.43 0.20
CA GLU A 53 2.02 -13.70 0.29
C GLU A 53 1.75 -14.16 -1.14
N GLU A 54 2.36 -15.27 -1.55
CA GLU A 54 1.95 -16.01 -2.74
C GLU A 54 0.44 -16.27 -2.60
N VAL A 55 -0.38 -15.52 -3.34
CA VAL A 55 -1.83 -15.64 -3.34
C VAL A 55 -2.21 -17.05 -3.80
N GLY A 56 -2.27 -17.98 -2.85
CA GLY A 56 -2.72 -19.34 -3.09
C GLY A 56 -4.12 -19.28 -3.69
N GLU A 57 -4.28 -19.83 -4.88
CA GLU A 57 -5.57 -19.99 -5.54
C GLU A 57 -6.59 -20.51 -4.52
N PHE A 58 -7.56 -19.66 -4.17
CA PHE A 58 -8.77 -20.12 -3.49
C PHE A 58 -9.55 -21.00 -4.48
N ALA A 59 -9.10 -22.24 -4.64
CA ALA A 59 -9.88 -23.29 -5.25
C ALA A 59 -11.13 -23.44 -4.37
N GLY A 60 -12.24 -22.88 -4.86
CA GLY A 60 -13.54 -22.90 -4.21
C GLY A 60 -13.90 -24.30 -3.72
N GLN A 61 -14.33 -24.37 -2.47
CA GLN A 61 -15.04 -25.50 -1.88
C GLN A 61 -16.49 -25.10 -1.67
#